data_AF-A0A349WG17-F1
#
_entry.id   AF-A0A349WG17-F1
#
_cell.length_a   1.000
_cell.length_b   1.000
_cell.length_c   1.000
_cell.angle_alpha   90.00
_cell.angle_beta   90.00
_cell.angle_gamma   90.00
#
_symmetry.space_group_name_H-M   'P 1'
#
loop_
_entity.id
_entity.type
_entity.pdbx_description
1 polymer ?
#
loop_
_entity_poly.entity_id
_entity_poly.type
_entity_poly.pdbx_seq_one_letter_code
_entity_poly.pdbx_strand_id
1 'polypeptide(L)'
;MQNDKKINQDPRPRLTVFRSDSGITISFGEKTYFIDVSEPFHNIALKALEGDDYIPFYVEVARREGMGEEFAESIAQQVEKVLAEDFEE
;
A
#
# COMPACT_ATOMS: atom_id res chain seq x y z
N MET A 1 13.45 27.00 24.17
CA MET A 1 12.19 26.28 24.45
C MET A 1 11.48 26.05 23.13
N GLN A 2 11.16 24.79 22.86
CA GLN A 2 10.26 24.27 21.81
C GLN A 2 10.58 24.62 20.34
N ASN A 3 11.40 23.76 19.72
CA ASN A 3 11.23 23.44 18.30
C ASN A 3 10.01 22.54 18.19
N ASP A 4 8.84 23.12 17.97
CA ASP A 4 7.67 22.37 17.50
C ASP A 4 7.96 21.91 16.07
N LYS A 5 8.66 20.78 15.96
CA LYS A 5 8.73 19.98 14.75
C LYS A 5 7.30 19.56 14.46
N LYS A 6 6.58 20.36 13.68
CA LYS A 6 5.33 19.97 13.02
C LYS A 6 5.67 18.71 12.25
N ILE A 7 5.40 17.56 12.86
CA ILE A 7 5.25 16.30 12.15
C ILE A 7 4.14 16.59 11.14
N ASN A 8 4.54 16.79 9.89
CA ASN A 8 3.61 16.88 8.78
C ASN A 8 2.87 15.53 8.83
N GLN A 9 1.68 15.52 9.43
CA GLN A 9 0.81 14.37 9.44
C GLN A 9 0.37 14.23 8.01
N ASP A 10 1.17 13.49 7.27
CA ASP A 10 0.90 13.15 5.90
C ASP A 10 -0.47 12.47 5.86
N PRO A 11 -1.50 13.10 5.27
CA PRO A 11 -2.87 12.57 5.28
C PRO A 11 -3.02 11.36 4.34
N ARG A 12 -1.91 10.85 3.79
CA ARG A 12 -1.90 9.66 2.96
C ARG A 12 -2.35 8.45 3.81
N PRO A 13 -3.39 7.71 3.38
CA PRO A 13 -3.81 6.50 4.06
C PRO A 13 -2.63 5.54 4.17
N ARG A 14 -2.19 5.28 5.41
CA ARG A 14 -1.06 4.38 5.67
C ARG A 14 -1.50 2.95 5.39
N LEU A 15 -0.86 2.32 4.42
CA LEU A 15 -0.95 0.88 4.21
C LEU A 15 -0.17 0.17 5.32
N THR A 16 -0.84 -0.73 6.03
CA THR A 16 -0.23 -1.62 7.03
C THR A 16 -0.50 -3.05 6.61
N VAL A 17 0.55 -3.86 6.46
CA VAL A 17 0.41 -5.26 6.10
C VAL A 17 0.88 -6.13 7.27
N PHE A 18 0.08 -7.10 7.65
CA PHE A 18 0.38 -8.06 8.70
C PHE A 18 0.23 -9.48 8.16
N ARG A 19 1.25 -10.31 8.37
CA ARG A 19 1.24 -11.72 7.96
C ARG A 19 0.98 -12.64 9.16
N SER A 20 0.10 -13.62 8.98
CA SER A 20 -0.14 -14.72 9.92
C SER A 20 -0.04 -16.08 9.21
N ASP A 21 -0.09 -17.17 9.98
CA ASP A 21 -0.17 -18.54 9.45
C ASP A 21 -1.43 -18.79 8.62
N SER A 22 -2.50 -18.04 8.91
CA SER A 22 -3.79 -18.13 8.23
C SER A 22 -3.91 -17.27 6.97
N GLY A 23 -3.01 -16.31 6.74
CA GLY A 23 -3.13 -15.38 5.61
C GLY A 23 -2.42 -14.05 5.83
N ILE A 24 -2.86 -13.04 5.09
CA ILE A 24 -2.29 -11.69 5.13
C ILE A 24 -3.40 -10.66 5.33
N THR A 25 -3.27 -9.84 6.36
CA THR A 25 -4.18 -8.73 6.65
C THR A 25 -3.58 -7.44 6.11
N ILE A 26 -4.35 -6.71 5.31
CA ILE A 26 -4.02 -5.38 4.81
C ILE A 26 -4.95 -4.38 5.46
N SER A 27 -4.41 -3.37 6.12
CA SER A 27 -5.16 -2.20 6.56
C SER A 27 -4.76 -1.00 5.71
N PHE A 28 -5.75 -0.32 5.14
CA PHE A 28 -5.57 0.88 4.33
C PHE A 28 -6.54 1.95 4.80
N GLY A 29 -6.03 2.97 5.50
CA GLY A 29 -6.86 3.96 6.17
C GLY A 29 -7.76 3.31 7.22
N GLU A 30 -9.08 3.42 7.06
CA GLU A 30 -10.09 2.82 7.95
C GLU A 30 -10.56 1.43 7.50
N LYS A 31 -10.08 0.93 6.35
CA LYS A 31 -10.50 -0.35 5.77
C LYS A 31 -9.50 -1.44 6.06
N THR A 32 -10.00 -2.66 6.25
CA THR A 32 -9.19 -3.85 6.46
C THR A 32 -9.64 -4.95 5.51
N TYR A 33 -8.66 -5.56 4.85
CA TYR A 33 -8.83 -6.67 3.91
C TYR A 33 -8.04 -7.85 4.43
N PHE A 34 -8.62 -9.03 4.32
CA PHE A 34 -7.93 -10.28 4.62
C PHE A 34 -7.74 -11.06 3.31
N ILE A 35 -6.50 -11.50 3.11
CA ILE A 35 -6.09 -12.39 2.02
C ILE A 35 -5.86 -13.76 2.61
N ASP A 36 -6.76 -14.70 2.29
CA ASP A 36 -6.61 -16.08 2.73
C ASP A 36 -5.47 -16.79 1.98
N VAL A 37 -4.85 -17.80 2.60
CA VAL A 37 -3.81 -18.64 1.96
C VAL A 37 -4.30 -19.33 0.69
N SER A 38 -5.60 -19.58 0.58
CA SER A 38 -6.22 -20.17 -0.61
C SER A 38 -6.46 -19.15 -1.73
N GLU A 39 -6.31 -17.85 -1.47
CA GLU A 39 -6.51 -16.83 -2.50
C GLU A 39 -5.34 -16.81 -3.49
N PRO A 40 -5.62 -16.61 -4.79
CA PRO A 40 -4.58 -16.57 -5.82
C PRO A 40 -3.57 -15.43 -5.59
N PHE A 41 -3.98 -14.36 -4.92
CA PHE A 41 -3.12 -13.22 -4.58
C PHE A 41 -2.14 -13.52 -3.44
N HIS A 42 -2.35 -14.56 -2.64
CA HIS A 42 -1.49 -14.89 -1.49
C HIS A 42 -0.02 -15.08 -1.90
N ASN A 43 0.23 -15.80 -2.98
CA ASN A 43 1.59 -16.05 -3.47
C ASN A 43 2.29 -14.77 -3.95
N ILE A 44 1.53 -13.83 -4.53
CA ILE A 44 2.05 -12.53 -4.98
C ILE A 44 2.38 -11.69 -3.74
N ALA A 45 1.46 -11.62 -2.79
CA ALA A 45 1.63 -10.92 -1.53
C ALA A 45 2.84 -11.41 -0.72
N LEU A 46 3.10 -12.73 -0.68
CA LEU A 46 4.29 -13.27 -0.03
C LEU A 46 5.59 -12.77 -0.67
N LYS A 47 5.69 -12.88 -2.01
CA LYS A 47 6.87 -12.40 -2.74
C LYS A 47 7.08 -10.90 -2.60
N ALA A 48 5.97 -10.16 -2.58
CA ALA A 48 5.97 -8.72 -2.39
C ALA A 48 6.52 -8.34 -1.00
N LEU A 49 6.12 -9.06 0.05
CA LEU A 49 6.70 -8.90 1.40
C LEU A 49 8.18 -9.30 1.49
N GLU A 50 8.62 -10.32 0.75
CA GLU A 50 10.04 -10.71 0.73
C GLU A 50 10.94 -9.64 0.08
N GLY A 51 10.39 -8.85 -0.84
CA GLY A 51 11.10 -7.80 -1.56
C GLY A 51 10.81 -6.38 -1.08
N ASP A 52 10.09 -6.20 0.03
CA ASP A 52 9.58 -4.90 0.50
C ASP A 52 8.83 -4.11 -0.61
N ASP A 53 8.20 -4.82 -1.55
CA ASP A 53 7.38 -4.24 -2.61
C ASP A 53 5.92 -4.17 -2.15
N TYR A 54 5.42 -2.96 -1.92
CA TYR A 54 4.06 -2.75 -1.44
C TYR A 54 3.05 -2.47 -2.56
N ILE A 55 3.50 -2.33 -3.82
CA ILE A 55 2.63 -2.00 -4.96
C ILE A 55 1.49 -3.03 -5.15
N PRO A 56 1.73 -4.36 -5.09
CA PRO A 56 0.67 -5.34 -5.31
C PRO A 56 -0.48 -5.20 -4.31
N PHE A 57 -0.19 -4.80 -3.07
CA PHE A 57 -1.20 -4.62 -2.03
C PHE A 57 -2.13 -3.45 -2.33
N TYR A 58 -1.58 -2.33 -2.80
CA TYR A 58 -2.39 -1.20 -3.23
C TYR A 58 -3.32 -1.59 -4.38
N VAL A 59 -2.79 -2.32 -5.37
CA VAL A 59 -3.56 -2.80 -6.52
C VAL A 59 -4.69 -3.73 -6.08
N GLU A 60 -4.43 -4.66 -5.15
CA GLU A 60 -5.47 -5.57 -4.64
C GLU A 60 -6.55 -4.83 -3.84
N VAL A 61 -6.17 -3.86 -3.01
CA VAL A 61 -7.14 -3.01 -2.29
C VAL A 61 -8.06 -2.30 -3.28
N ALA A 62 -7.51 -1.70 -4.33
CA ALA A 62 -8.31 -1.02 -5.35
C ALA A 62 -9.19 -1.93 -6.16
N ARG A 63 -8.69 -3.12 -6.50
CA ARG A 63 -9.49 -4.14 -7.17
C ARG A 63 -10.69 -4.54 -6.32
N ARG A 64 -10.49 -4.74 -5.01
CA ARG A 64 -11.57 -5.08 -4.05
C ARG A 64 -12.56 -3.95 -3.86
N GLU A 65 -12.11 -2.70 -3.98
CA GLU A 65 -12.94 -1.50 -3.93
C GLU A 65 -13.65 -1.18 -5.26
N GLY A 66 -13.39 -1.94 -6.31
CA GLY A 66 -13.97 -1.70 -7.65
C GLY A 66 -13.38 -0.49 -8.37
N MET A 67 -12.25 0.05 -7.88
CA MET A 67 -11.60 1.25 -8.42
C MET A 67 -10.62 0.89 -9.56
N GLY A 68 -11.01 0.03 -10.49
CA GLY A 68 -10.09 -0.60 -11.46
C GLY A 68 -9.36 0.37 -12.41
N GLU A 69 -10.02 1.44 -12.87
CA GLU A 69 -9.43 2.43 -13.80
C GLU A 69 -8.89 3.67 -13.07
N GLU A 70 -9.70 4.28 -12.21
CA GLU A 70 -9.33 5.53 -11.50
C GLU A 70 -8.17 5.35 -10.50
N PHE A 71 -8.01 4.14 -9.95
CA PHE A 71 -6.90 3.85 -9.04
C PHE A 71 -5.60 3.55 -9.77
N ALA A 72 -5.65 2.95 -10.96
CA ALA A 72 -4.46 2.75 -11.77
C ALA A 72 -3.83 4.10 -12.14
N GLU A 73 -4.66 5.10 -12.49
CA GLU A 73 -4.21 6.47 -12.70
C GLU A 73 -3.69 7.12 -11.41
N SER A 74 -4.35 6.91 -10.27
CA SER A 74 -3.91 7.45 -8.98
C SER A 74 -2.61 6.82 -8.46
N ILE A 75 -2.36 5.54 -8.76
CA ILE A 75 -1.09 4.87 -8.45
C ILE A 75 0.00 5.31 -9.42
N ALA A 76 -0.30 5.43 -10.72
CA ALA A 76 0.64 5.96 -11.69
C ALA A 76 1.10 7.37 -11.31
N GLN A 77 0.18 8.25 -10.90
CA GLN A 77 0.53 9.59 -10.41
C GLN A 77 1.37 9.57 -9.12
N GLN A 78 1.09 8.64 -8.21
CA GLN A 78 1.86 8.54 -6.96
C GLN A 78 3.25 7.92 -7.17
N VAL A 79 3.36 6.92 -8.04
CA VAL A 79 4.65 6.33 -8.45
C VAL A 79 5.46 7.37 -9.21
N GLU A 80 4.85 8.12 -10.13
CA GLU A 80 5.52 9.20 -10.86
C GLU A 80 6.01 10.30 -9.91
N LYS A 81 5.23 10.64 -8.88
CA LYS A 81 5.64 11.61 -7.87
C LYS A 81 6.79 11.10 -6.99
N VAL A 82 6.73 9.85 -6.55
CA VAL A 82 7.81 9.23 -5.74
C VAL A 82 9.09 9.07 -6.56
N LEU A 83 8.98 8.68 -7.83
CA LEU A 83 10.13 8.61 -8.74
C LEU A 83 10.69 10.01 -9.04
N ALA A 84 9.84 11.04 -9.15
CA ALA A 84 10.29 12.41 -9.36
C ALA A 84 11.00 13.01 -8.12
N GLU A 85 10.60 12.60 -6.91
CA GLU A 85 11.24 13.04 -5.65
C GLU A 85 12.59 12.32 -5.37
N ASP A 86 12.99 11.32 -6.16
CA ASP A 86 14.28 10.61 -6.05
C ASP A 86 15.37 11.18 -6.99
N PHE A 87 15.05 12.16 -7.85
CA PHE A 87 15.99 12.77 -8.82
C PHE A 87 16.32 14.26 -8.57
N GLU A 88 16.01 14.83 -7.41
CA GLU A 88 16.60 16.11 -6.99
C GLU A 88 17.89 15.87 -6.17
N GLU A 89 19.00 15.62 -6.88
CA GLU A 89 20.38 15.86 -6.39
C GLU A 89 20.92 17.20 -6.93
#